data_AF-S2E5R8-F1
#
_entry.id   AF-S2E5R8-F1
#
_cell.length_a   1.000
_cell.length_b   1.000
_cell.length_c   1.000
_cell.angle_alpha   90.00
_cell.angle_beta   90.00
_cell.angle_gamma   90.00
#
_symmetry.space_group_name_H-M   'P 1'
#
loop_
_entity.id
_entity.type
_entity.pdbx_description
1 polymer ?
#
loop_
_entity_poly.entity_id
_entity_poly.type
_entity_poly.pdbx_seq_one_letter_code
_entity_poly.pdbx_strand_id
1 'polypeptide(L)'
;MTNELPPGLALQKVDERIMTLNVGPQHPGSGHMRIIVQIDGDFIVACDPDPGYVHRGEEKMAEYRNYITNIPHLERPVIHDSCNVLYPYVLGVEEILGIEVPERAKYVRVIASELNRCIYTMYWLAIYGIFLGHSTMFMWPAGDRELLIDLMEKMTGARVTHAHFVPGGVRNDLPPNFEDVCLRQVNYFEKRIKEYAAIFYDNPILIARTKDTGILSRQDAIRLGTTGSVLRASGVDYDLRKKE
;
A
#
# COMPACT_ATOMS: atom_id res chain seq x y z
N MET A 1 -8.54 -16.79 46.58
CA MET A 1 -7.75 -16.40 45.40
C MET A 1 -8.76 -16.05 44.33
N THR A 2 -8.83 -14.78 43.95
CA THR A 2 -9.74 -14.26 42.93
C THR A 2 -9.42 -14.93 41.59
N ASN A 3 -10.40 -15.65 41.04
CA ASN A 3 -10.35 -16.26 39.69
C ASN A 3 -10.47 -15.17 38.60
N GLU A 4 -9.68 -14.09 38.70
CA GLU A 4 -9.58 -13.12 37.62
C GLU A 4 -8.47 -13.60 36.70
N LEU A 5 -8.91 -14.19 35.59
CA LEU A 5 -8.02 -14.57 34.50
C LEU A 5 -7.29 -13.32 33.98
N PRO A 6 -6.05 -13.44 33.48
CA PRO A 6 -5.30 -12.33 32.92
C PRO A 6 -6.10 -11.58 31.83
N PRO A 7 -5.91 -10.27 31.64
CA PRO A 7 -6.48 -9.56 30.50
C PRO A 7 -6.06 -10.25 29.20
N GLY A 8 -7.04 -10.72 28.42
CA GLY A 8 -6.85 -11.56 27.22
C GLY A 8 -7.28 -13.03 27.38
N LEU A 9 -7.51 -13.50 28.61
CA LEU A 9 -8.07 -14.83 28.92
C LEU A 9 -9.47 -14.67 29.50
N ALA A 10 -10.42 -14.10 28.74
CA ALA A 10 -11.82 -14.06 29.17
C ALA A 10 -12.52 -15.37 28.78
N LEU A 11 -13.25 -16.00 29.71
CA LEU A 11 -14.21 -17.05 29.38
C LEU A 11 -15.41 -16.40 28.68
N GLN A 12 -15.43 -16.37 27.35
CA GLN A 12 -16.63 -15.98 26.60
C GLN A 12 -17.70 -17.06 26.75
N LYS A 13 -18.93 -16.66 27.09
CA LYS A 13 -20.11 -17.50 26.91
C LYS A 13 -20.26 -17.72 25.41
N VAL A 14 -19.93 -18.91 24.95
CA VAL A 14 -20.09 -19.32 23.56
C VAL A 14 -21.57 -19.61 23.35
N ASP A 15 -22.23 -18.81 22.52
CA ASP A 15 -23.51 -19.20 21.93
C ASP A 15 -23.22 -20.37 20.96
N GLU A 16 -23.84 -21.52 21.18
CA GLU A 16 -23.61 -22.73 20.37
C GLU A 16 -23.88 -22.52 18.87
N ARG A 17 -24.62 -21.46 18.52
CA ARG A 17 -24.91 -21.06 17.14
C ARG A 17 -23.78 -20.30 16.46
N ILE A 18 -22.89 -19.65 17.21
CA ILE A 18 -21.82 -18.82 16.67
C ILE A 18 -20.57 -19.68 16.44
N MET A 19 -20.15 -19.78 15.18
CA MET A 19 -18.90 -20.45 14.82
C MET A 19 -17.76 -19.44 14.75
N THR A 20 -16.62 -19.77 15.37
CA THR A 20 -15.39 -18.99 15.23
C THR A 20 -14.50 -19.63 14.17
N LEU A 21 -14.17 -18.87 13.12
CA LEU A 21 -13.28 -19.25 12.03
C LEU A 21 -11.99 -18.43 12.10
N ASN A 22 -10.85 -19.12 11.98
CA ASN A 22 -9.55 -18.46 11.82
C ASN A 22 -9.20 -18.37 10.33
N VAL A 23 -9.16 -17.16 9.80
CA VAL A 23 -8.71 -16.90 8.42
C VAL A 23 -7.27 -16.40 8.48
N GLY A 24 -6.32 -17.24 8.07
CA GLY A 24 -4.89 -16.92 8.08
C GLY A 24 -4.07 -17.66 9.16
N PRO A 25 -2.75 -17.41 9.24
CA PRO A 25 -1.98 -16.47 8.41
C PRO A 25 -1.60 -17.02 7.03
N GLN A 26 -1.91 -18.29 6.73
CA GLN A 26 -1.50 -18.94 5.48
C GLN A 26 -2.52 -18.75 4.32
N HIS A 27 -3.75 -18.32 4.63
CA HIS A 27 -4.78 -18.11 3.63
C HIS A 27 -4.43 -16.92 2.72
N PRO A 28 -4.55 -17.02 1.38
CA PRO A 28 -4.20 -15.92 0.48
C PRO A 28 -4.89 -14.59 0.83
N GLY A 29 -6.16 -14.65 1.21
CA GLY A 29 -6.98 -13.49 1.55
C GLY A 29 -6.70 -12.81 2.88
N SER A 30 -5.95 -13.45 3.78
CA SER A 30 -5.54 -12.83 5.05
C SER A 30 -4.23 -12.07 4.93
N GLY A 31 -3.47 -12.24 3.85
CA GLY A 31 -2.09 -11.76 3.80
C GLY A 31 -1.27 -12.28 4.99
N HIS A 32 -0.42 -11.43 5.56
CA HIS A 32 0.43 -11.76 6.70
C HIS A 32 -0.19 -11.40 8.06
N MET A 33 -1.48 -11.64 8.24
CA MET A 33 -2.17 -11.50 9.52
C MET A 33 -3.16 -12.65 9.71
N ARG A 34 -3.60 -12.84 10.95
CA ARG A 34 -4.71 -13.73 11.27
C ARG A 34 -5.96 -12.88 11.47
N ILE A 35 -7.10 -13.32 10.96
CA ILE A 35 -8.39 -12.66 11.16
C ILE A 35 -9.31 -13.67 11.85
N ILE A 36 -9.71 -13.37 13.07
CA ILE A 36 -10.61 -14.20 13.88
C ILE A 36 -12.03 -13.71 13.59
N VAL A 37 -12.79 -14.51 12.83
CA VAL A 37 -14.14 -14.15 12.40
C VAL A 37 -15.15 -14.99 13.16
N GLN A 38 -16.13 -14.34 13.77
CA GLN A 38 -17.28 -14.99 14.38
C GLN A 38 -18.48 -14.88 13.45
N ILE A 39 -19.06 -16.01 13.07
CA ILE A 39 -20.15 -16.10 12.10
C ILE A 39 -21.39 -16.78 12.68
N ASP A 40 -22.57 -16.27 12.30
CA ASP A 40 -23.88 -16.93 12.45
C ASP A 40 -24.38 -17.28 11.05
N GLY A 41 -24.15 -18.53 10.63
CA GLY A 41 -24.37 -18.96 9.25
C GLY A 41 -23.50 -18.15 8.27
N ASP A 42 -24.14 -17.36 7.41
CA ASP A 42 -23.47 -16.52 6.40
C ASP A 42 -23.17 -15.08 6.89
N PHE A 43 -23.63 -14.71 8.09
CA PHE A 43 -23.46 -13.36 8.63
C PHE A 43 -22.24 -13.26 9.55
N ILE A 44 -21.39 -12.26 9.31
CA ILE A 44 -20.28 -11.91 10.19
C ILE A 44 -20.84 -11.08 11.36
N VAL A 45 -20.69 -11.58 12.58
CA VAL A 45 -21.15 -10.92 13.81
C VAL A 45 -20.02 -10.13 14.47
N ALA A 46 -18.80 -10.67 14.44
CA ALA A 46 -17.60 -10.00 14.92
C ALA A 46 -16.38 -10.40 14.09
N CYS A 47 -15.42 -9.49 14.00
CA CYS A 47 -14.17 -9.69 13.28
C CYS A 47 -13.05 -9.02 14.09
N ASP A 48 -12.10 -9.83 14.54
CA ASP A 48 -10.93 -9.37 15.30
C ASP A 48 -9.65 -9.64 14.49
N PRO A 49 -9.02 -8.59 13.91
CA PRO A 49 -7.75 -8.74 13.20
C PRO A 49 -6.60 -8.86 14.21
N ASP A 50 -5.77 -9.87 14.03
CA ASP A 50 -4.56 -10.15 14.79
C ASP A 50 -3.32 -9.94 13.89
N PRO A 51 -2.85 -8.68 13.77
CA PRO A 51 -1.63 -8.35 13.05
C PRO A 51 -0.39 -8.63 13.91
N GLY A 52 0.79 -8.65 13.28
CA GLY A 52 2.08 -8.74 14.00
C GLY A 52 2.98 -9.89 13.57
N TYR A 53 2.49 -10.81 12.73
CA TYR A 53 3.28 -11.91 12.16
C TYR A 53 4.49 -11.45 11.33
N VAL A 54 4.50 -10.19 10.89
CA VAL A 54 5.61 -9.54 10.18
C VAL A 54 6.18 -8.34 10.92
N HIS A 55 5.90 -8.21 12.23
CA HIS A 55 6.51 -7.17 13.06
C HIS A 55 8.02 -7.46 13.21
N ARG A 56 8.84 -6.50 12.76
CA ARG A 56 10.30 -6.62 12.76
C ARG A 56 11.00 -5.68 13.75
N GLY A 57 10.24 -4.84 14.47
CA GLY A 57 10.82 -3.84 15.35
C GLY A 57 11.63 -2.77 14.61
N GLU A 58 11.16 -2.35 13.43
CA GLU A 58 11.85 -1.39 12.54
C GLU A 58 12.25 -0.10 13.28
N GLU A 59 11.39 0.41 14.16
CA GLU A 59 11.65 1.59 15.00
C GLU A 59 12.86 1.38 15.92
N LYS A 60 12.90 0.25 16.64
CA LYS A 60 14.02 -0.08 17.53
C LYS A 60 15.31 -0.28 16.75
N MET A 61 15.22 -0.90 15.58
CA MET A 61 16.37 -1.09 14.70
C MET A 61 16.89 0.22 14.10
N ALA A 62 16.03 1.24 13.95
CA ALA A 62 16.40 2.55 13.47
C ALA A 62 17.20 3.36 14.51
N GLU A 63 16.98 3.13 15.81
CA GLU A 63 17.72 3.80 16.91
C GLU A 63 19.22 3.48 16.91
N TYR A 64 19.61 2.27 16.51
CA TYR A 64 21.01 1.82 16.53
C TYR A 64 21.80 2.18 15.26
N ARG A 65 21.18 2.89 14.32
CA ARG A 65 21.72 3.14 12.98
C ARG A 65 21.70 4.63 12.66
N ASN A 66 22.63 5.02 11.80
CA ASN A 66 22.69 6.40 11.30
C ASN A 66 21.57 6.66 10.28
N TYR A 67 21.23 7.94 10.09
CA TYR A 67 20.13 8.33 9.21
C TYR A 67 20.24 7.78 7.77
N ILE A 68 21.46 7.67 7.23
CA ILE A 68 21.72 7.14 5.89
C ILE A 68 21.56 5.61 5.84
N THR A 69 22.02 4.90 6.86
CA THR A 69 21.97 3.43 6.90
C THR A 69 20.57 2.90 7.23
N ASN A 70 19.68 3.77 7.72
CA ASN A 70 18.26 3.47 7.92
C ASN A 70 17.45 3.41 6.62
N ILE A 71 17.88 4.05 5.55
CA ILE A 71 17.12 4.13 4.28
C ILE A 71 16.75 2.74 3.74
N PRO A 72 17.66 1.77 3.56
CA PRO A 72 17.31 0.46 2.99
C PRO A 72 16.42 -0.38 3.90
N HIS A 73 16.29 0.00 5.17
CA HIS A 73 15.44 -0.68 6.15
C HIS A 73 14.02 -0.12 6.09
N LEU A 74 13.90 1.21 6.13
CA LEU A 74 12.63 1.93 6.19
C LEU A 74 11.77 1.80 4.92
N GLU A 75 12.34 1.38 3.79
CA GLU A 75 11.56 1.09 2.58
C GLU A 75 10.86 -0.28 2.59
N ARG A 76 11.28 -1.20 3.48
CA ARG A 76 10.81 -2.58 3.50
C ARG A 76 9.42 -2.82 4.10
N PRO A 77 8.92 -2.00 5.04
CA PRO A 77 7.54 -2.14 5.51
C PRO A 77 6.51 -2.02 4.38
N VAL A 78 6.81 -1.22 3.36
CA VAL A 78 5.94 -0.97 2.21
C VAL A 78 6.70 -1.23 0.91
N ILE A 79 7.10 -2.49 0.68
CA ILE A 79 7.95 -2.87 -0.46
C ILE A 79 7.41 -2.45 -1.83
N HIS A 80 6.09 -2.38 -1.97
CA HIS A 80 5.44 -2.04 -3.24
C HIS A 80 5.35 -0.53 -3.50
N ASP A 81 5.67 0.29 -2.50
CA ASP A 81 5.75 1.75 -2.61
C ASP A 81 6.98 2.30 -1.85
N SER A 82 8.14 1.77 -2.21
CA SER A 82 9.43 2.02 -1.53
C SER A 82 9.87 3.48 -1.58
N CYS A 83 9.57 4.22 -2.66
CA CYS A 83 9.92 5.63 -2.76
C CYS A 83 9.08 6.51 -1.82
N ASN A 84 7.75 6.32 -1.79
CA ASN A 84 6.88 7.21 -1.03
C ASN A 84 6.97 6.99 0.48
N VAL A 85 7.31 5.78 0.95
CA VAL A 85 7.58 5.56 2.39
C VAL A 85 8.89 6.21 2.84
N LEU A 86 9.89 6.29 1.95
CA LEU A 86 11.16 6.96 2.24
C LEU A 86 11.08 8.49 2.14
N TYR A 87 10.17 9.00 1.32
CA TYR A 87 10.09 10.43 1.06
C TYR A 87 9.89 11.30 2.32
N PRO A 88 8.91 11.03 3.21
CA PRO A 88 8.75 11.81 4.44
C PRO A 88 9.94 11.65 5.39
N TYR A 89 10.61 10.49 5.39
CA TYR A 89 11.80 10.27 6.19
C TYR A 89 12.96 11.19 5.76
N VAL A 90 13.25 11.29 4.46
CA VAL A 90 14.30 12.18 3.98
C VAL A 90 13.94 13.65 4.14
N LEU A 91 12.67 14.01 3.94
CA LEU A 91 12.19 15.39 4.17
C LEU A 91 12.37 15.81 5.63
N GLY A 92 12.00 14.95 6.59
CA GLY A 92 12.19 15.24 8.01
C GLY A 92 13.66 15.40 8.39
N VAL A 93 14.56 14.58 7.83
CA VAL A 93 16.01 14.71 8.07
C VAL A 93 16.57 16.01 7.45
N GLU A 94 16.10 16.37 6.25
CA GLU A 94 16.51 17.61 5.56
C GLU A 94 16.06 18.86 6.30
N GLU A 95 14.83 18.85 6.84
CA GLU A 95 14.29 19.94 7.65
C GLU A 95 15.08 20.13 8.96
N ILE A 96 15.39 19.03 9.67
CA ILE A 96 16.19 19.07 10.91
C ILE A 96 17.59 19.63 10.66
N LEU A 97 18.19 19.30 9.51
CA LEU A 97 19.55 19.73 9.16
C LEU A 97 19.58 21.08 8.42
N GLY A 98 18.44 21.63 8.03
CA GLY A 98 18.35 22.87 7.23
C GLY A 98 19.00 22.74 5.84
N ILE A 99 18.92 21.56 5.21
CA ILE A 99 19.54 21.30 3.90
C ILE A 99 18.56 21.68 2.79
N GLU A 100 18.98 22.56 1.90
CA GLU A 100 18.23 22.84 0.67
C GLU A 100 18.62 21.87 -0.44
N VAL A 101 17.64 21.08 -0.90
CA VAL A 101 17.83 20.09 -1.96
C VAL A 101 17.86 20.78 -3.33
N PRO A 102 18.76 20.39 -4.26
CA PRO A 102 18.79 20.92 -5.62
C PRO A 102 17.45 20.73 -6.35
N GLU A 103 17.08 21.70 -7.18
CA GLU A 103 15.81 21.68 -7.94
C GLU A 103 15.64 20.41 -8.77
N ARG A 104 16.70 19.99 -9.48
CA ARG A 104 16.69 18.74 -10.26
C ARG A 104 16.33 17.53 -9.40
N ALA A 105 16.89 17.42 -8.20
CA ALA A 105 16.61 16.30 -7.30
C ALA A 105 15.15 16.33 -6.79
N LYS A 106 14.54 17.51 -6.61
CA LYS A 106 13.11 17.63 -6.29
C LYS A 106 12.24 17.05 -7.41
N TYR A 107 12.53 17.37 -8.68
CA TYR A 107 11.80 16.82 -9.82
C TYR A 107 12.00 15.31 -9.97
N VAL A 108 13.24 14.81 -9.85
CA VAL A 108 13.50 13.36 -9.91
C VAL A 108 12.75 12.62 -8.82
N ARG A 109 12.70 13.15 -7.59
CA ARG A 109 11.90 12.58 -6.50
C ARG A 109 10.43 12.47 -6.84
N VAL A 110 9.83 13.55 -7.36
CA VAL A 110 8.40 13.55 -7.74
C VAL A 110 8.13 12.53 -8.84
N ILE A 111 8.96 12.47 -9.88
CA ILE A 111 8.83 11.49 -10.97
C ILE A 111 8.91 10.07 -10.42
N ALA A 112 9.92 9.77 -9.60
CA ALA A 112 10.10 8.46 -8.98
C ALA A 112 8.91 8.09 -8.08
N SER A 113 8.41 9.03 -7.28
CA SER A 113 7.26 8.85 -6.40
C SER A 113 5.96 8.55 -7.14
N GLU A 114 5.69 9.23 -8.26
CA GLU A 114 4.48 9.01 -9.05
C GLU A 114 4.58 7.73 -9.90
N LEU A 115 5.77 7.36 -10.39
CA LEU A 115 6.00 6.05 -11.00
C LEU A 115 5.76 4.92 -9.99
N ASN A 116 6.24 5.07 -8.75
CA ASN A 116 6.01 4.07 -7.70
C ASN A 116 4.53 4.01 -7.28
N ARG A 117 3.81 5.15 -7.27
CA ARG A 117 2.35 5.18 -7.08
C ARG A 117 1.61 4.37 -8.15
N CYS A 118 2.03 4.47 -9.42
CA CYS A 118 1.46 3.65 -10.50
C CYS A 118 1.73 2.16 -10.25
N ILE A 119 2.98 1.79 -9.92
CA ILE A 119 3.38 0.40 -9.61
C ILE A 119 2.56 -0.17 -8.45
N TYR A 120 2.38 0.60 -7.38
CA TYR A 120 1.54 0.25 -6.23
C TYR A 120 0.08 0.04 -6.64
N THR A 121 -0.50 0.98 -7.40
CA THR A 121 -1.91 0.92 -7.80
C THR A 121 -2.18 -0.28 -8.70
N MET A 122 -1.24 -0.61 -9.60
CA MET A 122 -1.35 -1.80 -10.45
C MET A 122 -1.23 -3.10 -9.65
N TYR A 123 -0.35 -3.14 -8.65
CA TYR A 123 -0.25 -4.27 -7.75
C TYR A 123 -1.54 -4.47 -6.95
N TRP A 124 -2.09 -3.38 -6.40
CA TRP A 124 -3.38 -3.40 -5.70
C TRP A 124 -4.49 -3.93 -6.62
N LEU A 125 -4.57 -3.42 -7.86
CA LEU A 125 -5.59 -3.85 -8.84
C LEU A 125 -5.46 -5.32 -9.20
N ALA A 126 -4.22 -5.82 -9.40
CA ALA A 126 -3.97 -7.23 -9.69
C ALA A 126 -4.49 -8.14 -8.59
N ILE A 127 -4.12 -7.84 -7.34
CA ILE A 127 -4.51 -8.61 -6.17
C ILE A 127 -6.03 -8.54 -5.94
N TYR A 128 -6.61 -7.35 -6.08
CA TYR A 128 -8.06 -7.18 -5.97
C TYR A 128 -8.82 -8.00 -7.03
N GLY A 129 -8.32 -8.02 -8.27
CA GLY A 129 -8.88 -8.81 -9.37
C GLY A 129 -8.95 -10.31 -9.06
N ILE A 130 -7.86 -10.92 -8.58
CA ILE A 130 -7.85 -12.36 -8.27
C ILE A 130 -8.76 -12.70 -7.08
N PHE A 131 -8.87 -11.83 -6.06
CA PHE A 131 -9.76 -12.09 -4.92
C PHE A 131 -11.24 -12.05 -5.28
N LEU A 132 -11.59 -11.33 -6.35
CA LEU A 132 -12.93 -11.37 -6.92
C LEU A 132 -13.14 -12.52 -7.92
N GLY A 133 -12.11 -13.32 -8.19
CA GLY A 133 -12.13 -14.44 -9.12
C GLY A 133 -11.80 -14.07 -10.58
N HIS A 134 -11.31 -12.85 -10.83
CA HIS A 134 -11.02 -12.37 -12.18
C HIS A 134 -9.53 -12.52 -12.54
N SER A 135 -9.14 -13.70 -13.02
CA SER A 135 -7.74 -14.04 -13.35
C SER A 135 -7.09 -13.11 -14.39
N THR A 136 -7.83 -12.66 -15.42
CA THR A 136 -7.29 -11.71 -16.42
C THR A 136 -6.86 -10.39 -15.79
N MET A 137 -7.63 -9.89 -14.80
CA MET A 137 -7.32 -8.65 -14.09
C MET A 137 -6.22 -8.80 -13.06
N PHE A 138 -5.80 -10.03 -12.76
CA PHE A 138 -4.53 -10.27 -12.07
C PHE A 138 -3.37 -10.20 -13.05
N MET A 139 -3.45 -10.93 -14.17
CA MET A 139 -2.35 -11.07 -15.12
C MET A 139 -2.04 -9.77 -15.88
N TRP A 140 -3.06 -9.00 -16.26
CA TRP A 140 -2.87 -7.77 -17.05
C TRP A 140 -2.12 -6.68 -16.28
N PRO A 141 -2.56 -6.21 -15.09
CA PRO A 141 -1.81 -5.23 -14.33
C PRO A 141 -0.49 -5.80 -13.81
N ALA A 142 -0.39 -7.10 -13.50
CA ALA A 142 0.90 -7.68 -13.13
C ALA A 142 1.92 -7.60 -14.29
N GLY A 143 1.50 -7.91 -15.53
CA GLY A 143 2.36 -7.83 -16.70
C GLY A 143 2.71 -6.39 -17.11
N ASP A 144 1.71 -5.50 -17.17
CA ASP A 144 1.93 -4.10 -17.54
C ASP A 144 2.78 -3.36 -16.48
N ARG A 145 2.72 -3.79 -15.21
CA ARG A 145 3.51 -3.24 -14.09
C ARG A 145 5.00 -3.50 -14.26
N GLU A 146 5.39 -4.60 -14.90
CA GLU A 146 6.80 -4.92 -15.13
C GLU A 146 7.50 -3.86 -15.98
N LEU A 147 6.79 -3.22 -16.92
CA LEU A 147 7.35 -2.13 -17.72
C LEU A 147 7.80 -0.95 -16.84
N LEU A 148 6.98 -0.59 -15.85
CA LEU A 148 7.31 0.49 -14.90
C LEU A 148 8.40 0.05 -13.92
N ILE A 149 8.42 -1.22 -13.52
CA ILE A 149 9.50 -1.77 -12.68
C ILE A 149 10.84 -1.74 -13.42
N ASP A 150 10.87 -2.13 -14.69
CA ASP A 150 12.09 -2.07 -15.51
C ASP A 150 12.60 -0.63 -15.67
N LEU A 151 11.69 0.36 -15.70
CA LEU A 151 12.06 1.78 -15.70
C LEU A 151 12.68 2.20 -14.36
N MET A 152 12.06 1.79 -13.25
CA MET A 152 12.58 2.06 -11.91
C MET A 152 13.92 1.36 -11.68
N GLU A 153 14.12 0.15 -12.21
CA GLU A 153 15.40 -0.56 -12.18
C GLU A 153 16.48 0.22 -12.93
N LYS A 154 16.18 0.74 -14.13
CA LYS A 154 17.13 1.58 -14.88
C LYS A 154 17.51 2.86 -14.12
N MET A 155 16.57 3.45 -13.39
CA MET A 155 16.79 4.67 -12.62
C MET A 155 17.56 4.43 -11.31
N THR A 156 17.27 3.32 -10.62
CA THR A 156 17.71 3.12 -9.23
C THR A 156 18.72 1.98 -9.05
N GLY A 157 18.81 1.08 -10.02
CA GLY A 157 19.62 -0.14 -9.97
C GLY A 157 18.92 -1.33 -9.32
N ALA A 158 17.69 -1.18 -8.83
CA ALA A 158 16.93 -2.25 -8.18
C ALA A 158 15.46 -2.24 -8.61
N ARG A 159 14.81 -3.41 -8.60
CA ARG A 159 13.44 -3.59 -9.10
C ARG A 159 12.35 -3.10 -8.15
N VAL A 160 12.54 -3.25 -6.84
CA VAL A 160 11.47 -3.06 -5.83
C VAL A 160 11.93 -2.17 -4.69
N THR A 161 13.04 -2.51 -4.05
CA THR A 161 13.65 -1.75 -2.95
C THR A 161 14.79 -0.92 -3.52
N HIS A 162 14.55 0.37 -3.69
CA HIS A 162 15.37 1.23 -4.52
C HIS A 162 16.48 1.93 -3.72
N ALA A 163 16.27 2.20 -2.44
CA ALA A 163 17.15 3.02 -1.59
C ALA A 163 17.66 4.28 -2.31
N HIS A 164 16.81 4.89 -3.14
CA HIS A 164 17.18 5.92 -4.11
C HIS A 164 17.14 7.32 -3.51
N PHE A 165 16.18 7.58 -2.62
CA PHE A 165 16.09 8.84 -1.90
C PHE A 165 17.08 8.83 -0.74
N VAL A 166 17.89 9.88 -0.67
CA VAL A 166 18.88 10.09 0.39
C VAL A 166 18.72 11.51 0.92
N PRO A 167 18.99 11.79 2.20
CA PRO A 167 19.04 13.17 2.70
C PRO A 167 20.00 14.01 1.83
N GLY A 168 19.52 15.13 1.32
CA GLY A 168 20.22 16.01 0.37
C GLY A 168 19.86 15.80 -1.10
N GLY A 169 19.00 14.83 -1.45
CA GLY A 169 18.49 14.66 -2.82
C GLY A 169 18.28 13.20 -3.24
N VAL A 170 18.93 12.80 -4.33
CA VAL A 170 18.84 11.45 -4.90
C VAL A 170 20.23 10.84 -4.99
N ARG A 171 20.31 9.51 -4.84
CA ARG A 171 21.60 8.80 -4.85
C ARG A 171 22.31 8.85 -6.20
N ASN A 172 21.55 8.63 -7.28
CA ASN A 172 22.03 8.64 -8.65
C ASN A 172 21.09 9.51 -9.49
N ASP A 173 21.61 10.15 -10.53
CA ASP A 173 20.78 10.87 -11.50
C ASP A 173 20.17 9.90 -12.54
N LEU A 174 19.21 10.39 -13.31
CA LEU A 174 18.53 9.64 -14.38
C LEU A 174 19.53 9.17 -15.45
N PRO A 175 19.39 7.94 -15.96
CA PRO A 175 20.23 7.45 -17.03
C PRO A 175 19.95 8.19 -18.35
N PRO A 176 20.88 8.14 -19.33
CA PRO A 176 20.63 8.65 -20.67
C PRO A 176 19.38 8.00 -21.30
N ASN A 177 18.62 8.77 -22.07
CA ASN A 177 17.37 8.36 -22.73
C ASN A 177 16.23 7.91 -21.79
N PHE A 178 16.29 8.24 -20.49
CA PHE A 178 15.22 7.90 -19.55
C PHE A 178 13.86 8.50 -19.96
N GLU A 179 13.86 9.75 -20.41
CA GLU A 179 12.66 10.49 -20.80
C GLU A 179 11.87 9.77 -21.90
N ASP A 180 12.53 9.42 -23.01
CA ASP A 180 11.89 8.73 -24.15
C ASP A 180 11.30 7.38 -23.75
N VAL A 181 12.00 6.64 -22.89
CA VAL A 181 11.54 5.34 -22.38
C VAL A 181 10.33 5.53 -21.46
N CYS A 182 10.41 6.48 -20.53
CA CYS A 182 9.34 6.82 -19.59
C CYS A 182 8.07 7.23 -20.34
N LEU A 183 8.17 8.19 -21.27
CA LEU A 183 7.04 8.67 -22.05
C LEU A 183 6.38 7.55 -22.85
N ARG A 184 7.18 6.68 -23.49
CA ARG A 184 6.64 5.53 -24.23
C ARG A 184 5.84 4.57 -23.34
N GLN A 185 6.33 4.27 -22.14
CA GLN A 185 5.65 3.37 -21.21
C GLN A 185 4.40 4.01 -20.60
N VAL A 186 4.47 5.28 -20.23
CA VAL A 186 3.31 6.03 -19.72
C VAL A 186 2.22 6.14 -20.80
N ASN A 187 2.58 6.45 -22.04
CA ASN A 187 1.64 6.51 -23.17
C ASN A 187 1.00 5.15 -23.49
N TYR A 188 1.76 4.06 -23.31
CA TYR A 188 1.20 2.71 -23.41
C TYR A 188 0.20 2.45 -22.27
N PHE A 189 0.57 2.79 -21.03
CA PHE A 189 -0.28 2.58 -19.86
C PHE A 189 -1.58 3.41 -19.93
N GLU A 190 -1.52 4.65 -20.42
CA GLU A 190 -2.68 5.51 -20.60
C GLU A 190 -3.74 4.87 -21.51
N LYS A 191 -3.31 4.20 -22.58
CA LYS A 191 -4.20 3.46 -23.48
C LYS A 191 -4.80 2.24 -22.79
N ARG A 192 -3.99 1.49 -22.02
CA ARG A 192 -4.40 0.28 -21.29
C ARG A 192 -5.43 0.55 -20.19
N ILE A 193 -5.41 1.73 -19.55
CA ILE A 193 -6.41 2.11 -18.55
C ILE A 193 -7.85 2.01 -19.10
N LYS A 194 -8.07 2.38 -20.38
CA LYS A 194 -9.39 2.28 -21.01
C LYS A 194 -9.84 0.84 -21.18
N GLU A 195 -8.92 -0.05 -21.49
CA GLU A 195 -9.20 -1.49 -21.60
C GLU A 195 -9.49 -2.11 -20.22
N TYR A 196 -8.80 -1.64 -19.17
CA TYR A 196 -9.09 -2.05 -17.78
C TYR A 196 -10.48 -1.61 -17.35
N ALA A 197 -10.90 -0.40 -17.70
CA ALA A 197 -12.26 0.08 -17.46
C ALA A 197 -13.30 -0.84 -18.11
N ALA A 198 -13.14 -1.10 -19.40
CA ALA A 198 -14.10 -1.91 -20.16
C ALA A 198 -14.25 -3.35 -19.63
N ILE A 199 -13.15 -4.00 -19.21
CA ILE A 199 -13.19 -5.40 -18.78
C ILE A 199 -13.55 -5.57 -17.29
N PHE A 200 -13.17 -4.60 -16.44
CA PHE A 200 -13.27 -4.73 -15.00
C PHE A 200 -14.25 -3.75 -14.38
N TYR A 201 -14.01 -2.44 -14.51
CA TYR A 201 -14.82 -1.44 -13.82
C TYR A 201 -16.25 -1.36 -14.34
N ASP A 202 -16.43 -1.50 -15.66
CA ASP A 202 -17.74 -1.48 -16.31
C ASP A 202 -18.45 -2.84 -16.24
N ASN A 203 -17.83 -3.85 -15.62
CA ASN A 203 -18.38 -5.19 -15.50
C ASN A 203 -19.56 -5.23 -14.51
N PRO A 204 -20.77 -5.63 -14.93
CA PRO A 204 -21.94 -5.71 -14.05
C PRO A 204 -21.73 -6.61 -12.83
N ILE A 205 -20.91 -7.66 -12.95
CA ILE A 205 -20.61 -8.59 -11.87
C ILE A 205 -19.78 -7.89 -10.78
N LEU A 206 -18.80 -7.08 -11.18
CA LEU A 206 -18.01 -6.30 -10.23
C LEU A 206 -18.91 -5.32 -9.47
N ILE A 207 -19.74 -4.57 -10.19
CA ILE A 207 -20.67 -3.59 -9.61
C ILE A 207 -21.59 -4.29 -8.60
N ALA A 208 -22.20 -5.42 -8.97
CA ALA A 208 -23.08 -6.17 -8.08
C ALA A 208 -22.38 -6.70 -6.81
N ARG A 209 -21.08 -6.98 -6.87
CA ARG A 209 -20.29 -7.50 -5.74
C ARG A 209 -19.72 -6.42 -4.82
N THR A 210 -19.68 -5.17 -5.26
CA THR A 210 -18.98 -4.07 -4.58
C THR A 210 -19.91 -2.96 -4.15
N LYS A 211 -20.98 -2.71 -4.91
CA LYS A 211 -21.97 -1.71 -4.57
C LYS A 211 -22.63 -2.05 -3.23
N ASP A 212 -22.77 -1.04 -2.39
CA ASP A 212 -23.37 -1.12 -1.05
C ASP A 212 -22.63 -2.07 -0.07
N THR A 213 -21.36 -2.38 -0.32
CA THR A 213 -20.51 -3.17 0.60
C THR A 213 -19.49 -2.29 1.33
N GLY A 214 -19.24 -2.56 2.61
CA GLY A 214 -18.21 -1.85 3.39
C GLY A 214 -18.45 -0.35 3.54
N ILE A 215 -19.70 0.07 3.67
CA ILE A 215 -20.09 1.49 3.73
C ILE A 215 -19.44 2.16 4.94
N LEU A 216 -18.59 3.15 4.69
CA LEU A 216 -17.97 3.97 5.71
C LEU A 216 -18.52 5.40 5.63
N SER A 217 -19.16 5.87 6.70
CA SER A 217 -19.70 7.23 6.72
C SER A 217 -18.57 8.26 6.79
N ARG A 218 -18.82 9.47 6.27
CA ARG A 218 -17.87 10.60 6.36
C ARG A 218 -17.38 10.85 7.79
N GLN A 219 -18.29 10.78 8.77
CA GLN A 219 -17.97 11.04 10.18
C GLN A 219 -17.11 9.91 10.76
N ASP A 220 -17.44 8.66 10.44
CA ASP A 220 -16.67 7.50 10.89
C ASP A 220 -15.28 7.46 10.25
N ALA A 221 -15.17 7.79 8.96
CA ALA A 221 -13.90 7.86 8.24
C ALA A 221 -12.91 8.83 8.91
N ILE A 222 -13.40 9.99 9.34
CA ILE A 222 -12.61 10.98 10.08
C ILE A 222 -12.31 10.49 11.50
N ARG A 223 -13.32 9.98 12.21
CA ARG A 223 -13.15 9.50 13.60
C ARG A 223 -12.13 8.36 13.71
N LEU A 224 -12.11 7.46 12.73
CA LEU A 224 -11.18 6.33 12.66
C LEU A 224 -9.79 6.70 12.13
N GLY A 225 -9.57 7.96 11.73
CA GLY A 225 -8.28 8.42 11.22
C GLY A 225 -7.89 7.83 9.86
N THR A 226 -8.88 7.47 9.03
CA THR A 226 -8.60 6.95 7.68
C THR A 226 -7.98 8.04 6.79
N THR A 227 -7.11 7.64 5.84
CA THR A 227 -6.43 8.56 4.93
C THR A 227 -6.49 8.06 3.48
N GLY A 228 -6.00 8.88 2.54
CA GLY A 228 -5.83 8.47 1.14
C GLY A 228 -7.16 8.25 0.40
N SER A 229 -7.23 7.18 -0.39
CA SER A 229 -8.39 6.87 -1.24
C SER A 229 -9.65 6.55 -0.42
N VAL A 230 -9.52 5.91 0.74
CA VAL A 230 -10.65 5.53 1.60
C VAL A 230 -11.38 6.78 2.13
N LEU A 231 -10.61 7.76 2.59
CA LEU A 231 -11.15 9.04 3.08
C LEU A 231 -11.86 9.82 1.96
N ARG A 232 -11.24 9.88 0.77
CA ARG A 232 -11.83 10.54 -0.41
C ARG A 232 -13.09 9.85 -0.91
N ALA A 233 -13.10 8.51 -0.95
CA ALA A 233 -14.27 7.73 -1.32
C ALA A 233 -15.46 7.96 -0.37
N SER A 234 -15.18 8.29 0.89
CA SER A 234 -16.19 8.65 1.90
C SER A 234 -16.70 10.10 1.80
N GLY A 235 -16.32 10.84 0.74
CA GLY A 235 -16.80 12.20 0.45
C GLY A 235 -16.03 13.33 1.12
N VAL A 236 -14.79 13.09 1.57
CA VAL A 236 -13.92 14.13 2.13
C VAL A 236 -12.88 14.56 1.08
N ASP A 237 -12.95 15.81 0.62
CA ASP A 237 -11.96 16.39 -0.30
C ASP A 237 -10.65 16.75 0.41
N TYR A 238 -9.83 15.73 0.66
CA TYR A 238 -8.52 15.88 1.29
C TYR A 238 -7.44 15.08 0.54
N ASP A 239 -6.43 15.80 0.03
CA ASP A 239 -5.23 15.25 -0.58
C ASP A 239 -4.04 16.14 -0.19
N LEU A 240 -3.06 15.56 0.50
CA LEU A 240 -1.89 16.29 0.99
C LEU A 240 -1.14 17.01 -0.15
N ARG A 241 -1.11 16.43 -1.35
CA ARG A 241 -0.40 16.98 -2.51
C ARG A 241 -1.00 18.27 -3.07
N LYS A 242 -2.20 18.65 -2.62
CA LYS A 242 -2.91 19.86 -3.06
C LYS A 242 -3.19 20.86 -1.93
N LYS A 243 -3.20 20.39 -0.68
CA LYS A 243 -3.63 21.17 0.48
C LYS A 243 -2.44 21.73 1.28
N GLU A 244 -1.26 21.16 1.13
CA GLU A 244 0.04 21.77 1.49
C GLU A 244 0.66 22.45 0.26
#